data_AF-A0AA35XDW7-F1
#
_entry.id   AF-A0AA35XDW7-F1
#
_cell.length_a   1.000
_cell.length_b   1.000
_cell.length_c   1.000
_cell.angle_alpha   90.00
_cell.angle_beta   90.00
_cell.angle_gamma   90.00
#
_symmetry.space_group_name_H-M   'P 1'
#
loop_
_entity.id
_entity.type
_entity.pdbx_description
1 polymer ?
#
loop_
_entity_poly.entity_id
_entity_poly.type
_entity_poly.pdbx_seq_one_letter_code
_entity_poly.pdbx_strand_id
1 'polypeptide(L)'
;MTTTTEMATTTEEKSKEKEGEKGLGRKSPQKTEEGGRVRRERVGGAKRWNLPNTVGTATVTEEATPTAVAASSAEDASEGPVAHSNTSDLEKAIREAGAMEGIRVLLVLSVALLTRNFAQGVTPLVLWHGMGDSCCNPLSLGRLMDLIKKDVPGIYIHSIKIGKDVVEDMLNGFFKNSNDQISEVCDMLADDANLANGFNAMGFSQGGQFLRALVQRCDKVKVRNLISVGGQHQGVFGFPRCPGDNSTTCDEVRRLLNIGVYNSFVQSFLVQAEYWQDPLNEAEYAEKCVFLPDINQVNRMNPDYKTRLSAIQKLVLVKFELDTMVQPKESEWFGFYKSGQDKDVYSLYESDIWTKDLLGLQHLNSTGNLLFLSAPFDHLQFTDQWFIDNLLPFVKN
;
A
#
# COMPACT_ATOMS: atom_id res chain seq x y z
N MET A 1 -65.55 17.82 44.74
CA MET A 1 -65.68 19.16 45.32
C MET A 1 -64.54 19.99 44.71
N THR A 2 -64.69 20.76 43.61
CA THR A 2 -65.51 21.99 43.39
C THR A 2 -65.23 23.04 44.46
N THR A 3 -64.88 24.30 44.16
CA THR A 3 -65.04 25.17 42.95
C THR A 3 -63.70 25.80 42.52
N THR A 4 -63.32 26.05 41.26
CA THR A 4 -63.89 26.84 40.13
C THR A 4 -63.98 28.36 40.34
N THR A 5 -63.33 29.13 39.45
CA THR A 5 -63.58 30.56 39.18
C THR A 5 -63.23 30.84 37.70
N GLU A 6 -64.01 31.70 37.03
CA GLU A 6 -63.99 31.98 35.58
C GLU A 6 -62.92 33.03 35.20
N MET A 7 -62.23 32.92 34.05
CA MET A 7 -62.63 33.36 32.69
C MET A 7 -63.17 34.80 32.57
N ALA A 8 -62.48 35.63 31.77
CA ALA A 8 -63.06 36.69 30.95
C ALA A 8 -62.13 36.99 29.75
N THR A 9 -62.69 37.28 28.58
CA THR A 9 -61.98 37.50 27.31
C THR A 9 -62.56 38.67 26.53
N THR A 10 -61.75 39.40 25.76
CA THR A 10 -62.24 40.34 24.73
C THR A 10 -61.42 40.26 23.45
N THR A 11 -62.12 40.05 22.33
CA THR A 11 -61.70 40.28 20.92
C THR A 11 -61.74 41.81 20.61
N GLU A 12 -61.42 42.39 19.44
CA GLU A 12 -61.67 42.00 18.02
C GLU A 12 -60.67 42.63 17.00
N GLU A 13 -60.77 42.14 15.76
CA GLU A 13 -60.68 42.76 14.39
C GLU A 13 -60.51 44.30 14.21
N LYS A 14 -60.22 44.93 13.03
CA LYS A 14 -60.12 44.67 11.55
C LYS A 14 -59.29 45.86 10.95
N SER A 15 -58.76 45.98 9.71
CA SER A 15 -58.42 45.08 8.57
C SER A 15 -57.85 45.88 7.35
N LYS A 16 -57.34 45.18 6.31
CA LYS A 16 -57.37 45.51 4.85
C LYS A 16 -56.41 46.57 4.22
N GLU A 17 -55.68 46.08 3.18
CA GLU A 17 -55.48 46.67 1.82
C GLU A 17 -54.65 47.97 1.63
N LYS A 18 -54.03 48.29 0.45
CA LYS A 18 -54.11 47.72 -0.93
C LYS A 18 -52.85 48.01 -1.81
N GLU A 19 -52.58 47.11 -2.78
CA GLU A 19 -52.07 47.26 -4.18
C GLU A 19 -51.05 48.32 -4.68
N GLY A 20 -50.31 47.98 -5.78
CA GLY A 20 -49.59 48.93 -6.68
C GLY A 20 -48.16 48.51 -7.10
N GLU A 21 -47.87 47.40 -7.78
CA GLU A 21 -47.96 47.10 -9.24
C GLU A 21 -46.91 47.71 -10.23
N LYS A 22 -46.35 46.81 -11.09
CA LYS A 22 -45.79 46.97 -12.45
C LYS A 22 -44.44 47.69 -12.72
N GLY A 23 -43.61 47.03 -13.55
CA GLY A 23 -42.45 47.62 -14.27
C GLY A 23 -41.62 46.59 -15.05
N LEU A 24 -41.76 46.49 -16.38
CA LEU A 24 -41.01 45.53 -17.24
C LEU A 24 -39.71 46.15 -17.82
N GLY A 25 -38.68 45.32 -18.05
CA GLY A 25 -37.50 45.71 -18.85
C GLY A 25 -36.64 44.53 -19.31
N ARG A 26 -36.63 44.22 -20.62
CA ARG A 26 -35.71 43.25 -21.25
C ARG A 26 -34.48 43.97 -21.83
N LYS A 27 -33.28 43.37 -21.72
CA LYS A 27 -32.41 42.96 -22.87
C LYS A 27 -31.00 42.55 -22.43
N SER A 28 -30.46 41.51 -23.06
CA SER A 28 -29.01 41.27 -23.17
C SER A 28 -28.42 42.07 -24.34
N PRO A 29 -27.10 42.29 -24.32
CA PRO A 29 -26.27 42.20 -25.52
C PRO A 29 -25.25 41.04 -25.44
N GLN A 30 -24.42 40.90 -26.47
CA GLN A 30 -23.56 39.75 -26.76
C GLN A 30 -22.17 40.23 -27.22
N LYS A 31 -21.15 39.35 -27.21
CA LYS A 31 -19.73 39.57 -27.62
C LYS A 31 -18.89 40.29 -26.54
N THR A 32 -17.56 40.14 -26.49
CA THR A 32 -16.60 39.65 -27.51
C THR A 32 -15.69 38.50 -27.07
N GLU A 33 -15.21 37.72 -28.05
CA GLU A 33 -14.02 36.88 -27.94
C GLU A 33 -12.76 37.74 -28.13
N GLU A 34 -11.67 37.45 -27.41
CA GLU A 34 -10.30 37.81 -27.83
C GLU A 34 -9.32 36.68 -27.47
N GLY A 35 -8.38 36.37 -28.37
CA GLY A 35 -7.57 35.15 -28.33
C GLY A 35 -6.22 35.29 -27.62
N GLY A 36 -6.14 34.84 -26.36
CA GLY A 36 -4.88 34.78 -25.59
C GLY A 36 -3.92 33.67 -26.03
N ARG A 37 -3.08 33.93 -27.04
CA ARG A 37 -2.11 32.96 -27.60
C ARG A 37 -0.86 32.76 -26.72
N VAL A 38 -0.97 31.98 -25.64
CA VAL A 38 0.18 31.64 -24.78
C VAL A 38 1.16 30.71 -25.51
N ARG A 39 2.46 30.95 -25.33
CA ARG A 39 3.55 30.20 -25.99
C ARG A 39 3.71 28.79 -25.42
N ARG A 40 4.05 27.83 -26.29
CA ARG A 40 4.78 26.62 -25.88
C ARG A 40 6.21 27.02 -25.54
N GLU A 41 6.61 26.88 -24.29
CA GLU A 41 8.04 26.82 -23.94
C GLU A 41 8.54 25.39 -24.12
N ARG A 42 9.81 25.25 -24.55
CA ARG A 42 10.48 23.95 -24.69
C ARG A 42 11.61 23.88 -23.68
N VAL A 43 11.55 22.90 -22.80
CA VAL A 43 12.70 22.35 -22.08
C VAL A 43 12.81 20.92 -22.63
N GLY A 44 13.90 20.49 -23.28
CA GLY A 44 15.24 20.45 -22.72
C GLY A 44 15.33 19.17 -21.87
N GLY A 45 15.79 18.02 -22.34
CA GLY A 45 16.65 17.75 -23.49
C GLY A 45 17.53 16.54 -23.12
N ALA A 46 16.88 15.45 -22.69
CA ALA A 46 17.56 14.30 -22.08
C ALA A 46 18.45 13.56 -23.09
N LYS A 47 19.71 13.32 -22.73
CA LYS A 47 20.68 12.62 -23.59
C LYS A 47 20.46 11.10 -23.53
N ARG A 48 20.16 10.51 -24.68
CA ARG A 48 20.05 9.07 -24.89
C ARG A 48 21.45 8.45 -25.03
N TRP A 49 21.79 7.52 -24.13
CA TRP A 49 22.98 6.67 -24.29
C TRP A 49 22.59 5.40 -25.05
N ASN A 50 23.33 5.08 -26.12
CA ASN A 50 23.21 3.83 -26.86
C ASN A 50 24.44 2.95 -26.55
N LEU A 51 24.23 1.66 -26.28
CA LEU A 51 25.22 0.60 -26.49
C LEU A 51 24.53 -0.59 -27.20
N PRO A 52 25.28 -1.42 -27.96
CA PRO A 52 24.69 -2.24 -29.03
C PRO A 52 24.28 -3.66 -28.62
N ASN A 53 23.35 -4.21 -29.38
CA ASN A 53 23.04 -5.65 -29.38
C ASN A 53 24.24 -6.47 -29.89
N THR A 54 24.43 -7.66 -29.33
CA THR A 54 24.98 -8.81 -30.07
C THR A 54 24.08 -10.03 -29.82
N VAL A 55 23.84 -10.82 -30.86
CA VAL A 55 23.04 -12.05 -30.80
C VAL A 55 23.99 -13.23 -30.99
N GLY A 56 23.83 -14.28 -30.17
CA GLY A 56 24.66 -15.49 -30.25
C GLY A 56 23.84 -16.74 -29.93
N THR A 57 23.21 -17.32 -30.95
CA THR A 57 22.52 -18.61 -30.85
C THR A 57 23.51 -19.78 -31.00
N ALA A 58 23.47 -20.75 -30.10
CA ALA A 58 24.15 -22.04 -30.26
C ALA A 58 23.28 -23.18 -29.70
N THR A 59 23.09 -24.22 -30.49
CA THR A 59 22.22 -25.39 -30.19
C THR A 59 22.98 -26.69 -30.41
N VAL A 60 23.11 -27.51 -29.37
CA VAL A 60 23.63 -28.90 -29.38
C VAL A 60 22.91 -29.60 -28.22
N THR A 61 21.79 -30.32 -28.44
CA THR A 61 21.70 -31.77 -28.70
C THR A 61 22.49 -32.66 -27.73
N GLU A 62 21.76 -33.50 -26.98
CA GLU A 62 21.89 -34.97 -26.84
C GLU A 62 23.30 -35.66 -26.92
N GLU A 63 23.59 -36.77 -26.24
CA GLU A 63 22.67 -37.85 -25.79
C GLU A 63 23.24 -38.73 -24.62
N ALA A 64 22.39 -39.61 -24.10
CA ALA A 64 22.65 -40.97 -23.55
C ALA A 64 23.72 -41.27 -22.46
N THR A 65 23.24 -41.81 -21.34
CA THR A 65 23.95 -42.70 -20.39
C THR A 65 24.01 -44.15 -20.91
N PRO A 66 24.93 -45.01 -20.42
CA PRO A 66 24.55 -45.98 -19.36
C PRO A 66 25.71 -46.22 -18.33
N THR A 67 25.58 -46.67 -17.06
CA THR A 67 25.06 -47.94 -16.47
C THR A 67 25.57 -49.22 -17.15
N ALA A 68 26.03 -50.29 -16.48
CA ALA A 68 26.42 -50.55 -15.07
C ALA A 68 27.69 -51.46 -15.11
N VAL A 69 28.21 -52.13 -14.07
CA VAL A 69 27.72 -53.29 -13.29
C VAL A 69 28.79 -53.60 -12.21
N ALA A 70 28.44 -54.30 -11.12
CA ALA A 70 29.39 -54.69 -10.06
C ALA A 70 29.65 -56.21 -9.97
N ALA A 71 30.89 -56.59 -9.63
CA ALA A 71 31.36 -57.89 -9.12
C ALA A 71 32.71 -57.61 -8.40
N SER A 72 33.00 -58.00 -7.15
CA SER A 72 33.14 -59.36 -6.58
C SER A 72 34.08 -60.24 -7.42
N SER A 73 35.18 -60.81 -6.91
CA SER A 73 35.41 -61.38 -5.57
C SER A 73 36.87 -61.85 -5.41
N ALA A 74 37.18 -62.40 -4.23
CA ALA A 74 38.32 -63.27 -3.88
C ALA A 74 39.72 -62.64 -3.73
N GLU A 75 40.36 -63.02 -2.63
CA GLU A 75 41.79 -62.85 -2.34
C GLU A 75 42.55 -64.07 -2.87
N ASP A 76 43.81 -63.89 -3.29
CA ASP A 76 44.84 -64.92 -3.15
C ASP A 76 46.22 -64.24 -3.03
N ALA A 77 47.20 -64.91 -2.39
CA ALA A 77 48.44 -64.29 -1.94
C ALA A 77 49.69 -65.00 -2.48
N SER A 78 50.60 -64.23 -3.08
CA SER A 78 51.99 -64.67 -3.37
C SER A 78 52.95 -63.49 -3.31
N GLU A 79 54.15 -63.70 -2.76
CA GLU A 79 55.08 -62.62 -2.44
C GLU A 79 56.14 -62.34 -3.53
N GLY A 80 56.34 -61.05 -3.80
CA GLY A 80 57.59 -60.50 -4.38
C GLY A 80 57.68 -60.42 -5.91
N PRO A 81 58.74 -59.76 -6.44
CA PRO A 81 59.77 -59.00 -5.72
C PRO A 81 59.46 -57.48 -5.66
N VAL A 82 60.20 -56.74 -4.82
CA VAL A 82 60.09 -55.28 -4.73
C VAL A 82 60.62 -54.61 -6.01
N ALA A 83 59.73 -54.00 -6.79
CA ALA A 83 60.09 -53.05 -7.84
C ALA A 83 60.25 -51.64 -7.22
N HIS A 84 61.40 -51.00 -7.42
CA HIS A 84 61.59 -49.60 -7.05
C HIS A 84 60.84 -48.68 -8.03
N SER A 85 59.56 -48.42 -7.74
CA SER A 85 58.89 -47.23 -8.28
C SER A 85 59.54 -45.98 -7.69
N ASN A 86 60.04 -45.06 -8.52
CA ASN A 86 60.61 -43.80 -8.07
C ASN A 86 59.61 -43.04 -7.18
N THR A 87 60.03 -42.67 -5.97
CA THR A 87 59.21 -41.86 -5.06
C THR A 87 58.89 -40.49 -5.66
N SER A 88 59.76 -39.94 -6.50
CA SER A 88 59.54 -38.67 -7.22
C SER A 88 58.30 -38.71 -8.13
N ASP A 89 58.02 -39.84 -8.77
CA ASP A 89 56.93 -39.96 -9.72
C ASP A 89 55.59 -40.11 -8.98
N LEU A 90 55.61 -40.79 -7.83
CA LEU A 90 54.46 -40.88 -6.92
C LEU A 90 54.17 -39.54 -6.23
N GLU A 91 55.20 -38.85 -5.71
CA GLU A 91 55.04 -37.50 -5.13
C GLU A 91 54.54 -36.49 -6.16
N LYS A 92 55.01 -36.57 -7.41
CA LYS A 92 54.52 -35.75 -8.51
C LYS A 92 53.05 -36.03 -8.81
N ALA A 93 52.66 -37.30 -8.94
CA ALA A 93 51.26 -37.68 -9.17
C ALA A 93 50.34 -37.22 -8.01
N ILE A 94 50.78 -37.31 -6.76
CA ILE A 94 50.04 -36.83 -5.59
C ILE A 94 49.91 -35.29 -5.60
N ARG A 95 50.96 -34.56 -6.00
CA ARG A 95 50.89 -33.10 -6.17
C ARG A 95 49.97 -32.68 -7.31
N GLU A 96 50.00 -33.39 -8.44
CA GLU A 96 49.15 -33.11 -9.60
C GLU A 96 47.67 -33.44 -9.30
N ALA A 97 47.40 -34.55 -8.60
CA ALA A 97 46.07 -34.88 -8.10
C ALA A 97 45.55 -33.83 -7.09
N GLY A 98 46.35 -33.46 -6.09
CA GLY A 98 45.99 -32.43 -5.11
C GLY A 98 45.77 -31.05 -5.74
N ALA A 99 46.53 -30.71 -6.79
CA ALA A 99 46.31 -29.50 -7.58
C ALA A 99 45.00 -29.57 -8.37
N MET A 100 44.65 -30.70 -8.99
CA MET A 100 43.36 -30.88 -9.67
C MET A 100 42.17 -30.83 -8.71
N GLU A 101 42.28 -31.42 -7.51
CA GLU A 101 41.23 -31.32 -6.49
C GLU A 101 41.08 -29.89 -5.97
N GLY A 102 42.21 -29.19 -5.73
CA GLY A 102 42.20 -27.76 -5.37
C GLY A 102 41.58 -26.88 -6.45
N ILE A 103 41.89 -27.12 -7.73
CA ILE A 103 41.29 -26.42 -8.88
C ILE A 103 39.79 -26.73 -8.96
N ARG A 104 39.35 -27.98 -8.77
CA ARG A 104 37.93 -28.35 -8.74
C ARG A 104 37.18 -27.63 -7.62
N VAL A 105 37.73 -27.60 -6.40
CA VAL A 105 37.13 -26.88 -5.27
C VAL A 105 37.05 -25.37 -5.54
N LEU A 106 38.11 -24.77 -6.09
CA LEU A 106 38.11 -23.37 -6.52
C LEU A 106 37.09 -23.08 -7.64
N LEU A 107 36.91 -24.00 -8.59
CA LEU A 107 35.97 -23.83 -9.70
C LEU A 107 34.53 -24.01 -9.24
N VAL A 108 34.24 -24.97 -8.35
CA VAL A 108 32.93 -25.12 -7.69
C VAL A 108 32.61 -23.91 -6.81
N LEU A 109 33.57 -23.40 -6.02
CA LEU A 109 33.39 -22.16 -5.25
C LEU A 109 33.17 -20.94 -6.17
N SER A 110 33.89 -20.86 -7.30
CA SER A 110 33.71 -19.79 -8.29
C SER A 110 32.33 -19.86 -8.94
N VAL A 111 31.84 -21.05 -9.31
CA VAL A 111 30.49 -21.26 -9.83
C VAL A 111 29.43 -20.94 -8.76
N ALA A 112 29.66 -21.29 -7.49
CA ALA A 112 28.77 -20.92 -6.38
C ALA A 112 28.76 -19.40 -6.11
N LEU A 113 29.88 -18.69 -6.31
CA LEU A 113 29.97 -17.24 -6.22
C LEU A 113 29.37 -16.52 -7.44
N LEU A 114 29.46 -17.11 -8.64
CA LEU A 114 28.85 -16.58 -9.86
C LEU A 114 27.33 -16.79 -9.87
N THR A 115 26.84 -17.97 -9.50
CA THR A 115 25.40 -18.26 -9.40
C THR A 115 24.70 -17.44 -8.32
N ARG A 116 25.38 -17.13 -7.20
CA ARG A 116 24.89 -16.18 -6.18
C ARG A 116 24.66 -14.75 -6.69
N ASN A 117 25.22 -14.37 -7.85
CA ASN A 117 25.09 -13.02 -8.41
C ASN A 117 24.11 -12.93 -9.60
N PHE A 118 23.47 -14.03 -10.02
CA PHE A 118 22.62 -14.06 -11.22
C PHE A 118 21.19 -14.58 -10.96
N ALA A 119 20.59 -14.13 -9.85
CA ALA A 119 19.15 -14.25 -9.61
C ALA A 119 18.63 -13.10 -8.72
N GLN A 120 18.88 -11.85 -9.10
CA GLN A 120 18.15 -10.71 -8.52
C GLN A 120 16.72 -10.69 -9.09
N GLY A 121 15.88 -11.60 -8.57
CA GLY A 121 14.49 -11.74 -8.95
C GLY A 121 13.69 -10.46 -8.70
N VAL A 122 12.63 -10.26 -9.47
CA VAL A 122 11.74 -9.10 -9.32
C VAL A 122 11.18 -9.06 -7.90
N THR A 123 11.34 -7.92 -7.22
CA THR A 123 10.77 -7.71 -5.88
C THR A 123 9.26 -7.99 -5.92
N PRO A 124 8.73 -8.94 -5.10
CA PRO A 124 7.30 -9.22 -5.07
C PRO A 124 6.46 -7.99 -4.71
N LEU A 125 5.18 -8.01 -5.08
CA LEU A 125 4.24 -6.95 -4.76
C LEU A 125 3.04 -7.48 -3.96
N VAL A 126 2.77 -6.90 -2.79
CA VAL A 126 1.53 -7.10 -2.03
C VAL A 126 0.56 -5.96 -2.34
N LEU A 127 -0.70 -6.29 -2.64
CA LEU A 127 -1.78 -5.33 -2.84
C LEU A 127 -2.81 -5.42 -1.72
N TRP A 128 -3.30 -4.28 -1.23
CA TRP A 128 -4.48 -4.19 -0.35
C TRP A 128 -5.53 -3.25 -0.98
N HIS A 129 -6.73 -3.76 -1.23
CA HIS A 129 -7.84 -3.01 -1.82
C HIS A 129 -8.47 -1.97 -0.86
N GLY A 130 -9.34 -1.13 -1.41
CA GLY A 130 -10.12 -0.14 -0.66
C GLY A 130 -11.46 -0.66 -0.15
N MET A 131 -12.20 0.24 0.52
CA MET A 131 -13.58 0.03 0.98
C MET A 131 -14.49 -0.38 -0.20
N GLY A 132 -15.24 -1.47 -0.06
CA GLY A 132 -16.22 -1.91 -1.05
C GLY A 132 -15.64 -2.48 -2.36
N ASP A 133 -14.34 -2.78 -2.39
CA ASP A 133 -13.69 -3.56 -3.45
C ASP A 133 -13.17 -4.89 -2.90
N SER A 134 -12.40 -5.65 -3.68
CA SER A 134 -11.85 -6.97 -3.30
C SER A 134 -10.47 -7.22 -3.92
N CYS A 135 -9.80 -8.29 -3.49
CA CYS A 135 -8.53 -8.77 -4.03
C CYS A 135 -8.45 -8.84 -5.55
N CYS A 136 -9.58 -9.15 -6.20
CA CYS A 136 -9.59 -9.86 -7.47
C CYS A 136 -10.62 -9.32 -8.47
N ASN A 137 -11.25 -8.18 -8.17
CA ASN A 137 -12.23 -7.52 -9.04
C ASN A 137 -11.62 -7.20 -10.43
N PRO A 138 -12.13 -7.77 -11.54
CA PRO A 138 -11.57 -7.58 -12.88
C PRO A 138 -11.60 -6.13 -13.39
N LEU A 139 -12.40 -5.24 -12.79
CA LEU A 139 -12.48 -3.83 -13.15
C LEU A 139 -11.56 -2.93 -12.31
N SER A 140 -11.02 -3.46 -11.20
CA SER A 140 -10.18 -2.74 -10.24
C SER A 140 -8.83 -3.46 -10.05
N LEU A 141 -8.53 -4.05 -8.87
CA LEU A 141 -7.24 -4.70 -8.59
C LEU A 141 -6.89 -5.82 -9.58
N GLY A 142 -7.86 -6.53 -10.15
CA GLY A 142 -7.63 -7.53 -11.21
C GLY A 142 -6.98 -6.90 -12.45
N ARG A 143 -7.55 -5.80 -12.96
CA ARG A 143 -7.00 -5.01 -14.07
C ARG A 143 -5.62 -4.45 -13.74
N LEU A 144 -5.43 -3.94 -12.52
CA LEU A 144 -4.13 -3.41 -12.09
C LEU A 144 -3.07 -4.51 -12.01
N MET A 145 -3.40 -5.69 -11.51
CA MET A 145 -2.49 -6.85 -11.51
C MET A 145 -2.04 -7.22 -12.92
N ASP A 146 -2.95 -7.25 -13.89
CA ASP A 146 -2.61 -7.59 -15.28
C ASP A 146 -1.79 -6.49 -15.96
N LEU A 147 -2.05 -5.22 -15.65
CA LEU A 147 -1.21 -4.09 -16.06
C LEU A 147 0.22 -4.21 -15.50
N ILE A 148 0.36 -4.51 -14.21
CA ILE A 148 1.64 -4.67 -13.53
C ILE A 148 2.42 -5.87 -14.09
N LYS A 149 1.77 -7.04 -14.28
CA LYS A 149 2.41 -8.24 -14.85
C LYS A 149 2.90 -8.02 -16.29
N LYS A 150 2.16 -7.25 -17.09
CA LYS A 150 2.53 -6.88 -18.47
C LYS A 150 3.79 -6.01 -18.51
N ASP A 151 3.89 -5.04 -17.61
CA ASP A 151 5.01 -4.10 -17.57
C ASP A 151 6.20 -4.56 -16.70
N VAL A 152 6.00 -5.58 -15.85
CA VAL A 152 7.02 -6.20 -14.99
C VAL A 152 6.98 -7.73 -15.14
N PRO A 153 7.49 -8.30 -16.24
CA PRO A 153 7.44 -9.74 -16.49
C PRO A 153 8.12 -10.54 -15.38
N GLY A 154 7.45 -11.59 -14.88
CA GLY A 154 7.96 -12.46 -13.83
C GLY A 154 7.73 -11.98 -12.40
N ILE A 155 7.03 -10.86 -12.18
CA ILE A 155 6.64 -10.41 -10.84
C ILE A 155 5.67 -11.38 -10.16
N TYR A 156 5.95 -11.72 -8.89
CA TYR A 156 4.95 -12.33 -8.01
C TYR A 156 4.07 -11.23 -7.40
N ILE A 157 2.74 -11.34 -7.53
CA ILE A 157 1.79 -10.42 -6.92
C ILE A 157 0.85 -11.19 -6.00
N HIS A 158 0.84 -10.83 -4.72
CA HIS A 158 -0.10 -11.31 -3.73
C HIS A 158 -1.16 -10.22 -3.51
N SER A 159 -2.40 -10.45 -3.95
CA SER A 159 -3.51 -9.54 -3.67
C SER A 159 -4.26 -10.05 -2.44
N ILE A 160 -4.22 -9.29 -1.35
CA ILE A 160 -4.80 -9.67 -0.06
C ILE A 160 -6.30 -9.91 -0.22
N LYS A 161 -6.77 -11.05 0.30
CA LYS A 161 -8.18 -11.45 0.35
C LYS A 161 -8.52 -11.95 1.76
N ILE A 162 -9.43 -11.28 2.45
CA ILE A 162 -9.75 -11.51 3.85
C ILE A 162 -11.10 -12.23 3.94
N GLY A 163 -11.09 -13.51 4.31
CA GLY A 163 -12.26 -14.40 4.29
C GLY A 163 -12.26 -15.43 3.16
N LYS A 164 -13.32 -16.24 3.06
CA LYS A 164 -13.37 -17.43 2.19
C LYS A 164 -13.50 -17.06 0.70
N ASP A 165 -14.28 -16.04 0.36
CA ASP A 165 -14.65 -15.68 -1.01
C ASP A 165 -14.66 -14.15 -1.23
N VAL A 166 -14.85 -13.73 -2.48
CA VAL A 166 -14.78 -12.33 -2.94
C VAL A 166 -15.90 -11.45 -2.36
N VAL A 167 -17.03 -12.03 -1.95
CA VAL A 167 -18.14 -11.28 -1.33
C VAL A 167 -17.85 -11.05 0.15
N GLU A 168 -17.33 -12.06 0.84
CA GLU A 168 -16.87 -11.92 2.23
C GLU A 168 -15.69 -10.94 2.34
N ASP A 169 -14.75 -10.97 1.38
CA ASP A 169 -13.65 -10.01 1.23
C ASP A 169 -14.15 -8.55 1.15
N MET A 170 -15.08 -8.29 0.22
CA MET A 170 -15.70 -6.98 0.03
C MET A 170 -16.49 -6.50 1.28
N LEU A 171 -17.18 -7.41 1.97
CA LEU A 171 -17.93 -7.10 3.19
C LEU A 171 -17.01 -6.88 4.40
N ASN A 172 -15.91 -7.62 4.51
CA ASN A 172 -14.90 -7.42 5.56
C ASN A 172 -14.21 -6.05 5.44
N GLY A 173 -14.15 -5.47 4.24
CA GLY A 173 -13.78 -4.07 4.04
C GLY A 173 -14.67 -3.04 4.76
N PHE A 174 -15.86 -3.44 5.24
CA PHE A 174 -16.74 -2.63 6.09
C PHE A 174 -16.90 -3.21 7.51
N PHE A 175 -16.93 -4.54 7.66
CA PHE A 175 -17.59 -5.22 8.80
C PHE A 175 -16.71 -6.19 9.62
N LYS A 176 -15.38 -6.14 9.47
CA LYS A 176 -14.42 -6.94 10.27
C LYS A 176 -13.38 -6.02 10.88
N ASN A 177 -13.15 -6.11 12.20
CA ASN A 177 -12.26 -5.19 12.91
C ASN A 177 -10.85 -5.10 12.28
N SER A 178 -10.33 -3.88 12.12
CA SER A 178 -9.07 -3.61 11.43
C SER A 178 -7.86 -4.21 12.17
N ASN A 179 -7.94 -4.36 13.50
CA ASN A 179 -6.86 -5.03 14.25
C ASN A 179 -6.80 -6.53 13.91
N ASP A 180 -7.95 -7.20 13.81
CA ASP A 180 -8.05 -8.59 13.38
C ASP A 180 -7.59 -8.76 11.93
N GLN A 181 -7.99 -7.85 11.03
CA GLN A 181 -7.50 -7.84 9.64
C GLN A 181 -5.96 -7.77 9.58
N ILE A 182 -5.34 -6.90 10.38
CA ILE A 182 -3.87 -6.74 10.41
C ILE A 182 -3.18 -7.99 10.99
N SER A 183 -3.78 -8.66 11.98
CA SER A 183 -3.22 -9.92 12.49
C SER A 183 -3.33 -11.05 11.45
N GLU A 184 -4.50 -11.21 10.83
CA GLU A 184 -4.74 -12.24 9.80
C GLU A 184 -3.82 -12.05 8.59
N VAL A 185 -3.61 -10.81 8.14
CA VAL A 185 -2.69 -10.48 7.05
C VAL A 185 -1.21 -10.61 7.47
N CYS A 186 -0.86 -10.33 8.72
CA CYS A 186 0.50 -10.55 9.23
C CYS A 186 0.91 -12.03 9.16
N ASP A 187 0.00 -12.94 9.51
CA ASP A 187 0.23 -14.39 9.43
C ASP A 187 0.20 -14.87 7.96
N MET A 188 -0.81 -14.47 7.19
CA MET A 188 -0.96 -14.82 5.77
C MET A 188 0.27 -14.47 4.91
N LEU A 189 0.89 -13.32 5.15
CA LEU A 189 2.07 -12.87 4.40
C LEU A 189 3.40 -13.38 4.99
N ALA A 190 3.39 -13.94 6.20
CA ALA A 190 4.55 -14.60 6.81
C ALA A 190 4.69 -16.06 6.33
N ASP A 191 3.57 -16.75 6.09
CA ASP A 191 3.54 -18.13 5.57
C ASP A 191 3.82 -18.20 4.04
N ASP A 192 3.75 -17.08 3.32
CA ASP A 192 4.05 -17.01 1.89
C ASP A 192 5.57 -16.99 1.63
N ALA A 193 6.11 -18.15 1.25
CA ALA A 193 7.53 -18.34 0.95
C ALA A 193 8.08 -17.41 -0.16
N ASN A 194 7.23 -16.86 -1.04
CA ASN A 194 7.66 -15.88 -2.04
C ASN A 194 8.02 -14.52 -1.40
N LEU A 195 7.41 -14.20 -0.26
CA LEU A 195 7.52 -12.91 0.43
C LEU A 195 8.61 -12.87 1.51
N ALA A 196 9.19 -14.01 1.89
CA ALA A 196 10.17 -14.15 2.98
C ALA A 196 11.46 -13.30 2.83
N ASN A 197 11.84 -12.98 1.59
CA ASN A 197 12.98 -12.09 1.26
C ASN A 197 12.61 -10.59 1.22
N GLY A 198 11.34 -10.27 1.48
CA GLY A 198 10.79 -8.92 1.50
C GLY A 198 10.19 -8.47 0.17
N PHE A 199 9.21 -7.58 0.26
CA PHE A 199 8.30 -7.23 -0.83
C PHE A 199 7.97 -5.73 -0.87
N ASN A 200 7.61 -5.23 -2.04
CA ASN A 200 6.96 -3.94 -2.20
C ASN A 200 5.46 -4.09 -1.84
N ALA A 201 4.83 -3.04 -1.32
CA ALA A 201 3.45 -3.06 -0.87
C ALA A 201 2.69 -1.84 -1.40
N MET A 202 1.49 -2.02 -1.94
CA MET A 202 0.66 -0.94 -2.49
C MET A 202 -0.78 -1.04 -1.97
N GLY A 203 -1.24 0.01 -1.30
CA GLY A 203 -2.55 0.07 -0.66
C GLY A 203 -3.43 1.13 -1.28
N PHE A 204 -4.66 0.78 -1.62
CA PHE A 204 -5.63 1.69 -2.24
C PHE A 204 -6.67 2.14 -1.22
N SER A 205 -6.90 3.45 -1.10
CA SER A 205 -7.78 4.02 -0.07
C SER A 205 -7.43 3.45 1.32
N GLN A 206 -8.39 2.92 2.08
CA GLN A 206 -8.14 2.38 3.44
C GLN A 206 -6.99 1.34 3.54
N GLY A 207 -6.74 0.58 2.45
CA GLY A 207 -5.61 -0.34 2.35
C GLY A 207 -4.24 0.33 2.53
N GLY A 208 -4.14 1.65 2.31
CA GLY A 208 -2.94 2.44 2.55
C GLY A 208 -2.59 2.55 4.04
N GLN A 209 -3.53 2.97 4.91
CA GLN A 209 -3.28 2.97 6.36
C GLN A 209 -3.20 1.55 6.94
N PHE A 210 -3.83 0.55 6.31
CA PHE A 210 -3.71 -0.85 6.73
C PHE A 210 -2.31 -1.41 6.45
N LEU A 211 -1.74 -1.23 5.25
CA LEU A 211 -0.36 -1.64 5.00
C LEU A 211 0.65 -0.86 5.85
N ARG A 212 0.36 0.40 6.22
CA ARG A 212 1.16 1.12 7.23
C ARG A 212 1.07 0.45 8.61
N ALA A 213 -0.12 0.08 9.06
CA ALA A 213 -0.32 -0.62 10.33
C ALA A 213 0.38 -1.99 10.33
N LEU A 214 0.38 -2.72 9.20
CA LEU A 214 1.11 -3.97 9.02
C LEU A 214 2.62 -3.75 9.24
N VAL A 215 3.22 -2.75 8.59
CA VAL A 215 4.64 -2.40 8.79
C VAL A 215 4.94 -2.07 10.26
N GLN A 216 4.07 -1.32 10.92
CA GLN A 216 4.26 -0.93 12.32
C GLN A 216 4.15 -2.13 13.28
N ARG A 217 3.18 -3.02 13.07
CA ARG A 217 2.80 -4.07 14.03
C ARG A 217 3.45 -5.44 13.79
N CYS A 218 3.64 -5.84 12.53
CA CYS A 218 4.08 -7.18 12.17
C CYS A 218 5.62 -7.23 12.06
N ASP A 219 6.28 -8.04 12.90
CA ASP A 219 7.73 -8.28 12.88
C ASP A 219 8.14 -9.44 11.97
N LYS A 220 7.19 -10.27 11.56
CA LYS A 220 7.40 -11.45 10.70
C LYS A 220 7.69 -11.09 9.23
N VAL A 221 7.19 -9.95 8.75
CA VAL A 221 7.23 -9.53 7.34
C VAL A 221 8.24 -8.41 7.09
N LYS A 222 8.65 -8.22 5.82
CA LYS A 222 9.67 -7.24 5.42
C LYS A 222 9.19 -6.39 4.24
N VAL A 223 8.51 -5.28 4.52
CA VAL A 223 8.12 -4.32 3.49
C VAL A 223 9.33 -3.48 3.07
N ARG A 224 9.58 -3.39 1.76
CA ARG A 224 10.66 -2.61 1.14
C ARG A 224 10.17 -1.22 0.76
N ASN A 225 9.30 -1.09 -0.24
CA ASN A 225 8.58 0.15 -0.53
C ASN A 225 7.12 0.03 -0.10
N LEU A 226 6.57 1.04 0.59
CA LEU A 226 5.14 1.19 0.84
C LEU A 226 4.58 2.33 -0.02
N ILE A 227 3.56 2.03 -0.81
CA ILE A 227 2.90 2.97 -1.73
C ILE A 227 1.44 3.12 -1.29
N SER A 228 1.13 4.23 -0.62
CA SER A 228 -0.23 4.59 -0.21
C SER A 228 -0.91 5.40 -1.32
N VAL A 229 -1.97 4.85 -1.90
CA VAL A 229 -2.72 5.45 -3.00
C VAL A 229 -4.04 6.01 -2.47
N GLY A 230 -4.02 7.28 -2.04
CA GLY A 230 -5.17 7.95 -1.43
C GLY A 230 -5.55 7.44 -0.03
N GLY A 231 -4.59 6.86 0.72
CA GLY A 231 -4.83 6.26 2.04
C GLY A 231 -4.86 7.28 3.18
N GLN A 232 -5.89 7.19 4.02
CA GLN A 232 -6.27 8.22 4.99
C GLN A 232 -5.46 8.09 6.28
N HIS A 233 -4.24 8.64 6.29
CA HIS A 233 -3.29 8.41 7.38
C HIS A 233 -3.55 9.19 8.68
N GLN A 234 -4.39 10.23 8.64
CA GLN A 234 -4.99 10.88 9.80
C GLN A 234 -6.50 10.55 9.91
N GLY A 235 -6.96 9.49 9.23
CA GLY A 235 -8.38 9.14 9.22
C GLY A 235 -9.25 10.12 8.43
N VAL A 236 -10.53 10.17 8.78
CA VAL A 236 -11.53 11.06 8.16
C VAL A 236 -12.45 11.71 9.18
N PHE A 237 -12.98 12.88 8.83
CA PHE A 237 -14.09 13.57 9.49
C PHE A 237 -15.08 14.07 8.45
N GLY A 238 -15.76 13.13 7.81
CA GLY A 238 -16.76 13.40 6.78
C GLY A 238 -17.39 12.10 6.29
N PHE A 239 -18.70 12.11 6.03
CA PHE A 239 -19.38 10.94 5.49
C PHE A 239 -18.92 10.72 4.03
N PRO A 240 -18.45 9.51 3.66
CA PRO A 240 -18.13 9.20 2.28
C PRO A 240 -19.34 9.42 1.38
N ARG A 241 -19.12 9.93 0.16
CA ARG A 241 -20.14 9.96 -0.88
C ARG A 241 -20.38 8.55 -1.39
N CYS A 242 -21.27 7.80 -0.72
CA CYS A 242 -21.74 6.49 -1.16
C CYS A 242 -22.23 6.54 -2.62
N PRO A 243 -21.53 5.90 -3.59
CA PRO A 243 -21.92 5.97 -4.98
C PRO A 243 -23.18 5.12 -5.22
N GLY A 244 -24.29 5.79 -5.57
CA GLY A 244 -25.60 5.17 -5.75
C GLY A 244 -26.45 5.23 -4.48
N ASP A 245 -27.49 6.06 -4.52
CA ASP A 245 -28.39 6.41 -3.39
C ASP A 245 -29.32 5.29 -2.90
N ASN A 246 -28.94 4.01 -3.03
CA ASN A 246 -29.78 2.88 -2.62
C ASN A 246 -29.01 1.56 -2.37
N SER A 247 -27.75 1.64 -1.89
CA SER A 247 -27.00 0.44 -1.49
C SER A 247 -27.20 0.13 0.00
N THR A 248 -27.74 -1.06 0.30
CA THR A 248 -28.05 -1.50 1.67
C THR A 248 -26.85 -1.44 2.62
N THR A 249 -25.65 -1.74 2.11
CA THR A 249 -24.39 -1.60 2.86
C THR A 249 -24.18 -0.17 3.36
N CYS A 250 -24.41 0.85 2.52
CA CYS A 250 -24.26 2.25 2.92
C CYS A 250 -25.33 2.69 3.93
N ASP A 251 -26.56 2.17 3.85
CA ASP A 251 -27.59 2.45 4.84
C ASP A 251 -27.32 1.77 6.19
N GLU A 252 -26.72 0.58 6.19
CA GLU A 252 -26.20 -0.05 7.41
C GLU A 252 -25.01 0.72 8.01
N VAL A 253 -24.06 1.19 7.19
CA VAL A 253 -22.98 2.09 7.65
C VAL A 253 -23.56 3.37 8.26
N ARG A 254 -24.51 4.03 7.59
CA ARG A 254 -25.25 5.20 8.13
C ARG A 254 -25.96 4.87 9.46
N ARG A 255 -26.63 3.72 9.54
CA ARG A 255 -27.35 3.25 10.74
C ARG A 255 -26.40 3.03 11.92
N LEU A 256 -25.22 2.45 11.69
CA LEU A 256 -24.20 2.21 12.70
C LEU A 256 -23.53 3.52 13.15
N LEU A 257 -23.21 4.44 12.23
CA LEU A 257 -22.67 5.76 12.55
C LEU A 257 -23.66 6.58 13.41
N ASN A 258 -24.97 6.44 13.19
CA ASN A 258 -26.02 7.05 14.02
C ASN A 258 -26.12 6.48 15.46
N ILE A 259 -25.50 5.34 15.77
CA ILE A 259 -25.34 4.83 17.16
C ILE A 259 -24.20 5.56 17.89
N GLY A 260 -23.33 6.25 17.14
CA GLY A 260 -22.14 6.95 17.62
C GLY A 260 -20.87 6.22 17.21
N VAL A 261 -19.99 6.91 16.47
CA VAL A 261 -18.69 6.40 15.98
C VAL A 261 -17.85 5.72 17.05
N TYR A 262 -17.81 6.27 18.26
CA TYR A 262 -16.99 5.77 19.38
C TYR A 262 -17.74 4.83 20.34
N ASN A 263 -18.89 4.29 19.92
CA ASN A 263 -19.54 3.20 20.63
C ASN A 263 -18.71 1.91 20.48
N SER A 264 -18.42 1.22 21.58
CA SER A 264 -17.60 -0.01 21.58
C SER A 264 -18.08 -1.12 20.62
N PHE A 265 -19.39 -1.26 20.39
CA PHE A 265 -19.92 -2.20 19.40
C PHE A 265 -19.60 -1.75 17.97
N VAL A 266 -19.78 -0.46 17.67
CA VAL A 266 -19.46 0.13 16.36
C VAL A 266 -17.96 0.03 16.09
N GLN A 267 -17.11 0.34 17.06
CA GLN A 267 -15.64 0.18 16.98
C GLN A 267 -15.17 -1.29 16.88
N SER A 268 -16.00 -2.27 17.25
CA SER A 268 -15.67 -3.70 17.11
C SER A 268 -16.06 -4.32 15.76
N PHE A 269 -16.72 -3.55 14.89
CA PHE A 269 -17.40 -4.07 13.70
C PHE A 269 -17.25 -3.16 12.48
N LEU A 270 -17.55 -1.87 12.61
CA LEU A 270 -17.53 -0.92 11.51
C LEU A 270 -16.13 -0.34 11.29
N VAL A 271 -15.43 -0.89 10.29
CA VAL A 271 -14.08 -0.49 9.86
C VAL A 271 -13.92 1.04 9.72
N GLN A 272 -14.91 1.70 9.13
CA GLN A 272 -14.87 3.15 8.87
C GLN A 272 -14.91 4.01 10.15
N ALA A 273 -15.38 3.47 11.28
CA ALA A 273 -15.36 4.16 12.56
C ALA A 273 -13.98 4.07 13.24
N GLU A 274 -13.21 3.03 12.94
CA GLU A 274 -11.90 2.74 13.56
C GLU A 274 -10.77 3.65 13.03
N TYR A 275 -11.06 4.43 11.98
CA TYR A 275 -10.27 5.57 11.53
C TYR A 275 -11.11 6.85 11.34
N TRP A 276 -12.25 6.96 12.03
CA TRP A 276 -12.90 8.25 12.23
C TRP A 276 -12.07 9.04 13.27
N GLN A 277 -11.68 10.26 12.92
CA GLN A 277 -10.90 11.16 13.77
C GLN A 277 -11.69 12.47 13.93
N ASP A 278 -12.30 12.66 15.10
CA ASP A 278 -13.14 13.83 15.38
C ASP A 278 -12.27 15.01 15.87
N PRO A 279 -12.12 16.10 15.10
CA PRO A 279 -11.32 17.25 15.50
C PRO A 279 -12.05 18.12 16.54
N LEU A 280 -13.36 17.94 16.73
CA LEU A 280 -14.15 18.64 17.74
C LEU A 280 -14.05 17.95 19.11
N ASN A 281 -13.77 16.64 19.13
CA ASN A 281 -13.62 15.83 20.34
C ASN A 281 -12.41 14.88 20.28
N GLU A 282 -11.21 15.44 20.11
CA GLU A 282 -9.94 14.70 20.01
C GLU A 282 -9.65 13.82 21.25
N ALA A 283 -10.20 14.16 22.42
CA ALA A 283 -10.06 13.39 23.64
C ALA A 283 -10.83 12.05 23.57
N GLU A 284 -12.09 12.08 23.10
CA GLU A 284 -12.88 10.85 22.92
C GLU A 284 -12.34 10.00 21.76
N TYR A 285 -11.85 10.63 20.70
CA TYR A 285 -11.10 9.97 19.64
C TYR A 285 -9.92 9.17 20.20
N ALA A 286 -9.04 9.81 20.98
CA ALA A 286 -7.85 9.16 21.54
C ALA A 286 -8.20 8.03 22.54
N GLU A 287 -9.24 8.22 23.36
CA GLU A 287 -9.67 7.23 24.34
C GLU A 287 -10.33 6.00 23.70
N LYS A 288 -11.20 6.19 22.69
CA LYS A 288 -12.17 5.17 22.25
C LYS A 288 -11.99 4.63 20.84
N CYS A 289 -11.22 5.29 19.97
CA CYS A 289 -11.00 4.81 18.62
C CYS A 289 -9.93 3.68 18.64
N VAL A 290 -10.29 2.47 18.19
CA VAL A 290 -9.55 1.24 18.53
C VAL A 290 -8.39 0.88 17.59
N PHE A 291 -8.12 1.71 16.58
CA PHE A 291 -7.09 1.44 15.57
C PHE A 291 -6.22 2.67 15.29
N LEU A 292 -6.81 3.76 14.79
CA LEU A 292 -6.04 4.91 14.30
C LEU A 292 -5.20 5.62 15.38
N PRO A 293 -5.67 5.89 16.62
CA PRO A 293 -4.84 6.49 17.67
C PRO A 293 -3.62 5.65 18.06
N ASP A 294 -3.72 4.31 18.02
CA ASP A 294 -2.60 3.40 18.30
C ASP A 294 -1.55 3.51 17.18
N ILE A 295 -1.96 3.35 15.92
CA ILE A 295 -1.02 3.44 14.79
C ILE A 295 -0.51 4.87 14.53
N ASN A 296 -1.10 5.90 15.14
CA ASN A 296 -0.61 7.28 15.14
C ASN A 296 0.09 7.68 16.46
N GLN A 297 0.23 6.74 17.41
CA GLN A 297 0.93 6.91 18.70
C GLN A 297 0.30 7.97 19.63
N VAL A 298 -0.99 8.28 19.44
CA VAL A 298 -1.73 9.34 20.14
C VAL A 298 -2.13 8.91 21.54
N ASN A 299 -2.64 7.69 21.69
CA ASN A 299 -3.12 7.17 22.98
C ASN A 299 -2.09 6.28 23.70
N ARG A 300 -1.18 5.66 22.96
CA ARG A 300 -0.10 4.82 23.46
C ARG A 300 1.12 4.94 22.55
N MET A 301 2.29 5.18 23.13
CA MET A 301 3.56 5.09 22.42
C MET A 301 4.08 3.64 22.41
N ASN A 302 4.36 3.13 21.21
CA ASN A 302 5.10 1.90 20.96
C ASN A 302 6.39 2.22 20.16
N PRO A 303 7.59 2.07 20.72
CA PRO A 303 8.83 2.43 20.02
C PRO A 303 9.06 1.59 18.76
N ASP A 304 8.59 0.33 18.73
CA ASP A 304 8.74 -0.55 17.58
C ASP A 304 8.06 -0.01 16.32
N TYR A 305 6.92 0.68 16.46
CA TYR A 305 6.19 1.25 15.33
C TYR A 305 7.06 2.25 14.57
N LYS A 306 7.78 3.10 15.30
CA LYS A 306 8.77 4.03 14.75
C LYS A 306 9.95 3.29 14.13
N THR A 307 10.51 2.30 14.82
CA THR A 307 11.66 1.54 14.33
C THR A 307 11.35 0.77 13.04
N ARG A 308 10.20 0.10 12.94
CA ARG A 308 9.80 -0.66 11.74
C ARG A 308 9.43 0.27 10.58
N LEU A 309 8.64 1.33 10.81
CA LEU A 309 8.23 2.24 9.73
C LEU A 309 9.41 3.05 9.17
N SER A 310 10.32 3.52 10.02
CA SER A 310 11.51 4.27 9.54
C SER A 310 12.57 3.40 8.86
N ALA A 311 12.49 2.07 8.98
CA ALA A 311 13.42 1.13 8.34
C ALA A 311 13.04 0.75 6.89
N ILE A 312 11.86 1.13 6.38
CA ILE A 312 11.47 0.82 5.00
C ILE A 312 12.26 1.65 3.99
N GLN A 313 12.47 1.11 2.79
CA GLN A 313 13.26 1.76 1.74
C GLN A 313 12.56 3.01 1.19
N LYS A 314 11.24 3.01 1.01
CA LYS A 314 10.44 4.20 0.65
C LYS A 314 9.02 4.18 1.21
N LEU A 315 8.52 5.35 1.58
CA LEU A 315 7.11 5.65 1.82
C LEU A 315 6.63 6.64 0.76
N VAL A 316 5.84 6.17 -0.19
CA VAL A 316 5.24 6.97 -1.25
C VAL A 316 3.79 7.26 -0.89
N LEU A 317 3.43 8.54 -0.80
CA LEU A 317 2.11 9.04 -0.46
C LEU A 317 1.50 9.74 -1.67
N VAL A 318 0.47 9.14 -2.27
CA VAL A 318 -0.30 9.74 -3.35
C VAL A 318 -1.51 10.47 -2.77
N LYS A 319 -1.68 11.74 -3.13
CA LYS A 319 -2.88 12.53 -2.84
C LYS A 319 -3.62 12.90 -4.12
N PHE A 320 -4.93 12.73 -4.14
CA PHE A 320 -5.82 13.16 -5.20
C PHE A 320 -6.23 14.63 -5.02
N GLU A 321 -5.88 15.50 -5.96
CA GLU A 321 -6.14 16.95 -5.81
C GLU A 321 -7.62 17.31 -5.94
N LEU A 322 -8.41 16.47 -6.61
CA LEU A 322 -9.85 16.65 -6.83
C LEU A 322 -10.68 15.65 -6.02
N ASP A 323 -10.10 15.03 -4.97
CA ASP A 323 -10.79 14.01 -4.17
C ASP A 323 -12.10 14.52 -3.56
N THR A 324 -13.18 13.76 -3.76
CA THR A 324 -14.50 14.03 -3.17
C THR A 324 -14.99 12.94 -2.21
N MET A 325 -14.14 11.95 -1.91
CA MET A 325 -14.40 10.83 -1.00
C MET A 325 -13.71 11.03 0.35
N VAL A 326 -12.42 11.41 0.35
CA VAL A 326 -11.60 11.62 1.54
C VAL A 326 -11.78 13.05 2.05
N GLN A 327 -12.19 13.18 3.32
CA GLN A 327 -12.43 14.47 3.97
C GLN A 327 -11.74 14.47 5.35
N PRO A 328 -10.68 15.27 5.56
CA PRO A 328 -9.98 16.13 4.59
C PRO A 328 -9.02 15.29 3.72
N LYS A 329 -8.93 15.59 2.42
CA LYS A 329 -8.00 14.93 1.47
C LYS A 329 -6.52 15.09 1.86
N GLU A 330 -6.21 16.10 2.67
CA GLU A 330 -4.89 16.29 3.28
C GLU A 330 -4.45 15.09 4.14
N SER A 331 -5.38 14.24 4.61
CA SER A 331 -5.13 12.97 5.30
C SER A 331 -4.30 11.98 4.47
N GLU A 332 -4.40 12.05 3.14
CA GLU A 332 -3.60 11.27 2.18
C GLU A 332 -2.10 11.60 2.28
N TRP A 333 -1.77 12.80 2.80
CA TRP A 333 -0.42 13.30 3.07
C TRP A 333 -0.20 13.57 4.58
N PHE A 334 -0.88 12.85 5.49
CA PHE A 334 -0.80 13.00 6.95
C PHE A 334 -1.19 14.40 7.52
N GLY A 335 -1.81 15.27 6.73
CA GLY A 335 -2.48 16.47 7.22
C GLY A 335 -3.88 16.18 7.77
N PHE A 336 -4.46 17.09 8.54
CA PHE A 336 -5.84 16.96 9.04
C PHE A 336 -6.45 18.32 9.39
N TYR A 337 -7.71 18.34 9.83
CA TYR A 337 -8.29 19.52 10.44
C TYR A 337 -7.57 19.93 11.73
N LYS A 338 -7.45 21.24 11.96
CA LYS A 338 -6.93 21.79 13.23
C LYS A 338 -7.94 21.57 14.36
N SER A 339 -7.42 21.27 15.55
CA SER A 339 -8.17 21.08 16.80
C SER A 339 -9.33 22.08 16.99
N GLY A 340 -10.50 21.56 17.36
CA GLY A 340 -11.71 22.32 17.69
C GLY A 340 -12.58 22.75 16.51
N GLN A 341 -12.26 22.40 15.25
CA GLN A 341 -13.01 22.83 14.06
C GLN A 341 -12.83 21.91 12.84
N ASP A 342 -13.57 22.20 11.76
CA ASP A 342 -13.80 21.33 10.59
C ASP A 342 -13.47 21.96 9.22
N LYS A 343 -12.64 23.03 9.18
CA LYS A 343 -12.40 23.84 7.96
C LYS A 343 -10.93 24.07 7.66
N ASP A 344 -10.20 24.67 8.59
CA ASP A 344 -8.77 24.90 8.47
C ASP A 344 -8.02 23.59 8.66
N VAL A 345 -7.13 23.29 7.73
CA VAL A 345 -6.27 22.10 7.75
C VAL A 345 -4.82 22.45 8.12
N TYR A 346 -4.11 21.48 8.68
CA TYR A 346 -2.67 21.46 8.90
C TYR A 346 -2.02 20.45 7.96
N SER A 347 -0.76 20.68 7.59
CA SER A 347 0.10 19.72 6.87
C SER A 347 0.84 18.77 7.84
N LEU A 348 1.38 17.64 7.35
CA LEU A 348 2.22 16.75 8.16
C LEU A 348 3.25 17.52 9.01
N TYR A 349 3.92 18.51 8.42
CA TYR A 349 4.99 19.28 9.05
C TYR A 349 4.56 20.10 10.27
N GLU A 350 3.28 20.43 10.38
CA GLU A 350 2.67 21.13 11.52
C GLU A 350 2.16 20.16 12.61
N SER A 351 2.07 18.85 12.30
CA SER A 351 1.47 17.85 13.18
C SER A 351 2.38 17.37 14.31
N ASP A 352 1.78 16.80 15.35
CA ASP A 352 2.48 16.09 16.43
C ASP A 352 3.31 14.90 15.91
N ILE A 353 2.80 14.16 14.91
CA ILE A 353 3.49 13.02 14.30
C ILE A 353 4.85 13.44 13.72
N TRP A 354 4.92 14.63 13.12
CA TRP A 354 6.17 15.20 12.61
C TRP A 354 7.00 15.87 13.69
N THR A 355 6.44 16.82 14.44
CA THR A 355 7.19 17.67 15.38
C THR A 355 7.80 16.89 16.55
N LYS A 356 7.16 15.79 16.96
CA LYS A 356 7.66 14.84 17.97
C LYS A 356 8.28 13.57 17.33
N ASP A 357 8.29 13.50 15.99
CA ASP A 357 8.77 12.37 15.17
C ASP A 357 8.24 11.00 15.65
N LEU A 358 6.94 10.91 15.97
CA LEU A 358 6.32 9.76 16.64
C LEU A 358 6.44 8.45 15.85
N LEU A 359 6.55 8.57 14.52
CA LEU A 359 6.61 7.45 13.57
C LEU A 359 7.94 7.39 12.77
N GLY A 360 8.92 8.26 13.06
CA GLY A 360 10.22 8.27 12.37
C GLY A 360 10.18 8.84 10.94
N LEU A 361 9.16 9.62 10.60
CA LEU A 361 8.98 10.22 9.28
C LEU A 361 10.05 11.29 8.98
N GLN A 362 10.65 11.92 10.00
CA GLN A 362 11.78 12.83 9.79
C GLN A 362 12.99 12.09 9.21
N HIS A 363 13.25 10.85 9.63
CA HIS A 363 14.34 10.04 9.07
C HIS A 363 14.09 9.76 7.58
N LEU A 364 12.95 9.17 7.24
CA LEU A 364 12.57 8.89 5.85
C LEU A 364 12.62 10.13 4.95
N ASN A 365 12.20 11.30 5.46
CA ASN A 365 12.30 12.55 4.71
C ASN A 365 13.75 13.00 4.50
N SER A 366 14.58 12.95 5.56
CA SER A 366 16.00 13.34 5.48
C SER A 366 16.84 12.47 4.54
N THR A 367 16.42 11.22 4.27
CA THR A 367 17.09 10.31 3.33
C THR A 367 16.46 10.26 1.93
N GLY A 368 15.45 11.10 1.63
CA GLY A 368 14.76 11.09 0.32
C GLY A 368 13.88 9.86 0.08
N ASN A 369 13.38 9.26 1.16
CA ASN A 369 12.57 8.05 1.17
C ASN A 369 11.09 8.30 1.50
N LEU A 370 10.75 9.40 2.16
CA LEU A 370 9.38 9.94 2.19
C LEU A 370 9.15 10.74 0.90
N LEU A 371 8.13 10.36 0.13
CA LEU A 371 7.82 10.94 -1.18
C LEU A 371 6.34 11.30 -1.29
N PHE A 372 6.06 12.50 -1.78
CA PHE A 372 4.71 13.04 -1.95
C PHE A 372 4.39 13.16 -3.44
N LEU A 373 3.38 12.45 -3.92
CA LEU A 373 2.91 12.46 -5.30
C LEU A 373 1.51 13.07 -5.39
N SER A 374 1.33 14.01 -6.30
CA SER A 374 0.06 14.70 -6.54
C SER A 374 -0.60 14.14 -7.80
N ALA A 375 -1.88 13.77 -7.69
CA ALA A 375 -2.65 13.16 -8.76
C ALA A 375 -3.83 14.08 -9.17
N PRO A 376 -3.92 14.53 -10.44
CA PRO A 376 -4.93 15.51 -10.89
C PRO A 376 -6.30 14.85 -11.18
N PHE A 377 -6.75 13.97 -10.29
CA PHE A 377 -7.97 13.18 -10.42
C PHE A 377 -8.77 13.22 -9.11
N ASP A 378 -10.01 12.71 -9.15
CA ASP A 378 -10.82 12.35 -7.98
C ASP A 378 -10.44 10.92 -7.50
N HIS A 379 -10.98 10.47 -6.38
CA HIS A 379 -10.51 9.31 -5.61
C HIS A 379 -10.29 8.05 -6.47
N LEU A 380 -9.03 7.60 -6.56
CA LEU A 380 -8.59 6.44 -7.35
C LEU A 380 -8.88 6.50 -8.87
N GLN A 381 -9.38 7.61 -9.41
CA GLN A 381 -9.78 7.76 -10.83
C GLN A 381 -8.58 8.10 -11.76
N PHE A 382 -7.42 7.50 -11.50
CA PHE A 382 -6.22 7.71 -12.32
C PHE A 382 -6.23 6.88 -13.62
N THR A 383 -5.43 7.29 -14.61
CA THR A 383 -5.26 6.57 -15.87
C THR A 383 -4.12 5.54 -15.79
N ASP A 384 -4.20 4.48 -16.61
CA ASP A 384 -3.15 3.46 -16.69
C ASP A 384 -1.78 4.08 -17.02
N GLN A 385 -1.75 5.08 -17.91
CA GLN A 385 -0.52 5.81 -18.24
C GLN A 385 0.05 6.55 -17.02
N TRP A 386 -0.79 7.25 -16.25
CA TRP A 386 -0.34 7.91 -15.02
C TRP A 386 0.19 6.90 -14.00
N PHE A 387 -0.46 5.73 -13.86
CA PHE A 387 0.01 4.65 -12.99
C PHE A 387 1.37 4.09 -13.41
N ILE A 388 1.56 3.80 -14.71
CA ILE A 388 2.83 3.33 -15.27
C ILE A 388 3.95 4.35 -15.06
N ASP A 389 3.68 5.64 -15.29
CA ASP A 389 4.68 6.70 -15.23
C ASP A 389 5.06 7.09 -13.79
N ASN A 390 4.11 7.04 -12.84
CA ASN A 390 4.30 7.62 -11.50
C ASN A 390 4.41 6.59 -10.37
N LEU A 391 3.72 5.44 -10.44
CA LEU A 391 3.71 4.46 -9.33
C LEU A 391 4.55 3.22 -9.64
N LEU A 392 4.49 2.72 -10.88
CA LEU A 392 5.20 1.51 -11.28
C LEU A 392 6.75 1.60 -11.17
N PRO A 393 7.43 2.76 -11.24
CA PRO A 393 8.86 2.87 -10.94
C PRO A 393 9.22 2.45 -9.51
N PHE A 394 8.29 2.49 -8.55
CA PHE A 394 8.52 2.03 -7.17
C PHE A 394 8.31 0.52 -6.98
N VAL A 395 7.74 -0.16 -7.99
CA VAL A 395 7.57 -1.61 -8.03
C VAL A 395 8.75 -2.28 -8.76
N LYS A 396 9.32 -1.61 -9.78
CA LYS A 396 10.41 -2.11 -10.65
C LYS A 396 11.81 -2.12 -10.00
N ASN A 397 11.95 -1.83 -8.69
CA ASN A 397 13.21 -1.67 -7.92
C ASN A 397 13.34 -2.66 -6.74
#